data_AF-T1CDU7-F1
#
_entry.id   AF-T1CDU7-F1
#
_cell.length_a   1.000
_cell.length_b   1.000
_cell.length_c   1.000
_cell.angle_alpha   90.00
_cell.angle_beta   90.00
_cell.angle_gamma   90.00
#
_symmetry.space_group_name_H-M   'P 1'
#
loop_
_entity.id
_entity.type
_entity.pdbx_description
1 polymer ?
#
loop_
_entity_poly.entity_id
_entity_poly.type
_entity_poly.pdbx_seq_one_letter_code
_entity_poly.pdbx_strand_id
1 'polypeptide(L)'
;AGLLVGDELAGAATDEQGLLALATSMEGHPDNVAAALLGGLVVAAQIGSQVVTRRADIPSDLSFIVVTPARQMSTTRSRAVLPEQYTRSDVVHNLQRVALLTACVFSGGFELRPEFFQDRLHQPQRAPLVPGIAGCLALKHPDLLGVFLSGAGSSVTAITRRSADEIAQRLRQQFESAGMPAESRV
;
A
#
# COMPACT_ATOMS: atom_id res chain seq x y z
N ALA A 1 12.61 0.52 13.02
CA ALA A 1 13.25 1.31 14.10
C ALA A 1 14.02 0.41 15.07
N GLY A 2 13.36 -0.55 15.74
CA GLY A 2 14.03 -1.40 16.75
C GLY A 2 15.29 -2.13 16.26
N LEU A 3 15.24 -2.73 15.06
CA LEU A 3 16.39 -3.43 14.48
C LEU A 3 17.60 -2.50 14.25
N LEU A 4 17.37 -1.30 13.68
CA LEU A 4 18.42 -0.30 13.46
C LEU A 4 19.05 0.19 14.76
N VAL A 5 18.23 0.44 15.79
CA VAL A 5 18.71 0.83 17.12
C VAL A 5 19.53 -0.31 17.73
N GLY A 6 19.08 -1.55 17.60
CA GLY A 6 19.80 -2.72 18.10
C GLY A 6 21.15 -2.91 17.42
N ASP A 7 21.21 -2.76 16.09
CA ASP A 7 22.46 -2.85 15.32
C ASP A 7 23.49 -1.81 15.76
N GLU A 8 23.04 -0.56 15.89
CA GLU A 8 23.87 0.56 16.35
C GLU A 8 24.39 0.34 17.78
N LEU A 9 23.51 -0.05 18.71
CA LEU A 9 23.88 -0.30 20.11
C LEU A 9 24.82 -1.51 20.27
N ALA A 10 24.72 -2.50 19.38
CA ALA A 10 25.58 -3.67 19.39
C ALA A 10 26.93 -3.43 18.69
N GLY A 11 27.08 -2.32 17.96
CA GLY A 11 28.23 -2.08 17.09
C GLY A 11 28.39 -3.17 16.02
N ALA A 12 27.28 -3.79 15.60
CA ALA A 12 27.28 -4.92 14.69
C ALA A 12 27.59 -4.52 13.24
N ALA A 13 27.33 -3.25 12.89
CA ALA A 13 27.59 -2.68 11.57
C ALA A 13 27.02 -3.55 10.43
N THR A 14 25.81 -4.08 10.62
CA THR A 14 25.16 -4.92 9.62
C THR A 14 24.86 -4.08 8.38
N ASP A 15 25.17 -4.61 7.20
CA ASP A 15 24.83 -3.94 5.96
C ASP A 15 23.32 -3.92 5.71
N GLU A 16 22.89 -3.08 4.77
CA GLU A 16 21.47 -2.88 4.47
C GLU A 16 20.76 -4.19 4.04
N GLN A 17 21.46 -5.07 3.31
CA GLN A 17 20.93 -6.37 2.90
C GLN A 17 20.73 -7.31 4.08
N GLY A 18 21.69 -7.36 5.00
CA GLY A 18 21.60 -8.13 6.24
C GLY A 18 20.42 -7.65 7.10
N LEU A 19 20.30 -6.34 7.30
CA LEU A 19 19.19 -5.73 8.03
C LEU A 19 17.84 -6.05 7.39
N LEU A 20 17.76 -6.00 6.05
CA LEU A 20 16.54 -6.33 5.32
C LEU A 20 16.17 -7.81 5.46
N ALA A 21 17.16 -8.72 5.37
CA ALA A 21 16.94 -10.15 5.54
C ALA A 21 16.45 -10.48 6.96
N LEU A 22 17.08 -9.87 7.97
CA LEU A 22 16.67 -9.96 9.38
C LEU A 22 15.24 -9.46 9.57
N ALA A 23 14.92 -8.24 9.13
CA ALA A 23 13.58 -7.67 9.25
C ALA A 23 12.51 -8.51 8.53
N THR A 24 12.83 -9.01 7.33
CA THR A 24 11.93 -9.87 6.56
C THR A 24 11.68 -11.20 7.28
N SER A 25 12.71 -11.78 7.92
CA SER A 25 12.55 -13.02 8.70
C SER A 25 11.62 -12.85 9.90
N MET A 26 11.55 -11.64 10.48
CA MET A 26 10.70 -11.31 11.61
C MET A 26 9.24 -11.04 11.20
N GLU A 27 9.03 -10.30 10.11
CA GLU A 27 7.69 -9.93 9.62
C GLU A 27 7.03 -11.00 8.73
N GLY A 28 7.85 -11.86 8.11
CA GLY A 28 7.42 -12.89 7.16
C GLY A 28 7.15 -12.39 5.73
N HIS A 29 7.27 -11.09 5.48
CA HIS A 29 7.15 -10.50 4.14
C HIS A 29 8.04 -9.24 4.01
N PRO A 30 8.58 -8.96 2.81
CA PRO A 30 9.60 -7.92 2.64
C PRO A 30 9.05 -6.52 2.31
N ASP A 31 7.80 -6.41 1.88
CA ASP A 31 7.22 -5.16 1.31
C ASP A 31 7.31 -3.95 2.27
N ASN A 32 6.75 -4.05 3.47
CA ASN A 32 6.72 -2.95 4.44
C ASN A 32 8.11 -2.66 5.02
N VAL A 33 8.90 -3.71 5.31
CA VAL A 33 10.23 -3.54 5.90
C VAL A 33 11.21 -2.93 4.90
N ALA A 34 11.12 -3.32 3.63
CA ALA A 34 11.94 -2.73 2.58
C ALA A 34 11.58 -1.25 2.37
N ALA A 35 10.29 -0.90 2.32
CA ALA A 35 9.87 0.49 2.19
C ALA A 35 10.32 1.34 3.40
N ALA A 36 10.19 0.81 4.62
CA ALA A 36 10.58 1.52 5.85
C ALA A 36 12.10 1.69 5.99
N LEU A 37 12.89 0.73 5.51
CA LEU A 37 14.35 0.78 5.57
C LEU A 37 14.93 1.65 4.46
N LEU A 38 14.47 1.46 3.22
CA LEU A 38 15.07 2.06 2.04
C LEU A 38 14.46 3.42 1.68
N GLY A 39 13.22 3.70 2.09
CA GLY A 39 12.47 4.88 1.67
C GLY A 39 12.05 4.86 0.19
N GLY A 40 11.22 5.83 -0.19
CA GLY A 40 10.68 5.93 -1.56
C GLY A 40 9.66 4.83 -1.89
N LEU A 41 9.52 4.50 -3.18
CA LEU A 41 8.74 3.35 -3.64
C LEU A 41 9.68 2.16 -3.81
N VAL A 42 9.33 1.03 -3.18
CA VAL A 42 10.14 -0.18 -3.22
C VAL A 42 9.36 -1.35 -3.78
N VAL A 43 9.94 -2.02 -4.79
CA VAL A 43 9.51 -3.34 -5.23
C VAL A 43 10.44 -4.36 -4.59
N ALA A 44 9.86 -5.32 -3.86
CA ALA A 44 10.60 -6.36 -3.16
C ALA A 44 10.06 -7.75 -3.51
N ALA A 45 10.96 -8.70 -3.69
CA ALA A 45 10.62 -10.10 -3.90
C ALA A 45 11.54 -11.00 -3.07
N GLN A 46 10.97 -12.03 -2.47
CA GLN A 46 11.75 -13.08 -1.82
C GLN A 46 12.06 -14.19 -2.85
N ILE A 47 13.34 -14.42 -3.10
CA ILE A 47 13.84 -15.44 -4.03
C ILE A 47 14.73 -16.39 -3.22
N GLY A 48 14.15 -17.54 -2.84
CA GLY A 48 14.80 -18.47 -1.91
C GLY A 48 15.01 -17.81 -0.54
N SER A 49 16.26 -17.76 -0.09
CA SER A 49 16.67 -17.11 1.17
C SER A 49 16.99 -15.61 1.01
N GLN A 50 17.00 -15.08 -0.22
CA GLN A 50 17.38 -13.69 -0.48
C GLN A 50 16.15 -12.81 -0.71
N VAL A 51 16.25 -11.55 -0.27
CA VAL A 51 15.30 -10.50 -0.61
C VAL A 51 15.93 -9.61 -1.67
N VAL A 52 15.32 -9.55 -2.84
CA VAL A 52 15.76 -8.68 -3.94
C VAL A 52 14.85 -7.47 -3.98
N THR A 53 15.45 -6.28 -3.99
CA THR A 53 14.72 -5.01 -3.99
C THR A 53 15.10 -4.11 -5.15
N ARG A 54 14.18 -3.24 -5.55
CA ARG A 54 14.42 -2.07 -6.39
C ARG A 54 13.70 -0.88 -5.77
N ARG A 55 14.42 0.24 -5.63
CA ARG A 55 13.88 1.50 -5.13
C ARG A 55 13.79 2.52 -6.26
N ALA A 56 12.73 3.31 -6.25
CA ALA A 56 12.60 4.54 -7.02
C ALA A 56 12.21 5.70 -6.11
N ASP A 57 12.68 6.88 -6.46
CA ASP A 57 12.18 8.11 -5.86
C ASP A 57 10.80 8.45 -6.42
N ILE A 58 9.97 9.03 -5.57
CA ILE A 58 8.62 9.46 -5.92
C ILE A 58 8.67 10.97 -6.19
N PRO A 59 8.01 11.47 -7.25
CA PRO A 59 7.92 12.90 -7.51
C PRO A 59 7.40 13.69 -6.31
N SER A 60 8.05 14.81 -6.01
CA SER A 60 7.72 15.65 -4.84
C SER A 60 6.41 16.42 -5.00
N ASP A 61 5.82 16.44 -6.20
CA ASP A 61 4.53 17.05 -6.48
C ASP A 61 3.34 16.12 -6.15
N LEU A 62 3.60 14.90 -5.68
CA LEU A 62 2.56 13.97 -5.25
C LEU A 62 2.24 14.12 -3.77
N SER A 63 0.95 14.13 -3.46
CA SER A 63 0.40 14.06 -2.11
C SER A 63 -0.20 12.68 -1.87
N PHE A 64 0.05 12.12 -0.68
CA PHE A 64 -0.46 10.83 -0.23
C PHE A 64 -1.45 11.05 0.90
N ILE A 65 -2.73 10.86 0.59
CA ILE A 65 -3.80 11.04 1.55
C ILE A 65 -4.05 9.69 2.23
N VAL A 66 -3.88 9.60 3.53
CA VAL A 66 -4.20 8.40 4.32
C VAL A 66 -5.44 8.70 5.16
N VAL A 67 -6.50 7.93 4.95
CA VAL A 67 -7.73 8.00 5.76
C VAL A 67 -7.84 6.74 6.61
N THR A 68 -7.85 6.93 7.92
CA THR A 68 -7.87 5.86 8.92
C THR A 68 -9.19 5.89 9.69
N PRO A 69 -10.05 4.86 9.53
CA PRO A 69 -11.26 4.76 10.34
C PRO A 69 -10.94 4.36 11.78
N ALA A 70 -11.82 4.75 12.72
CA ALA A 70 -11.70 4.45 14.14
C ALA A 70 -11.72 2.92 14.42
N ARG A 71 -12.43 2.15 13.59
CA ARG A 71 -12.45 0.69 13.70
C ARG A 71 -11.30 0.08 12.92
N GLN A 72 -10.39 -0.58 13.62
CA GLN A 72 -9.31 -1.34 13.02
C GLN A 72 -9.79 -2.75 12.61
N MET A 73 -9.26 -3.23 11.49
CA MET A 73 -9.33 -4.64 11.12
C MET A 73 -8.21 -5.42 11.81
N SER A 74 -8.51 -6.61 12.33
CA SER A 74 -7.41 -7.51 12.68
C SER A 74 -6.74 -8.02 11.40
N THR A 75 -5.41 -7.99 11.38
CA THR A 75 -4.60 -8.49 10.27
C THR A 75 -4.90 -9.97 9.97
N THR A 76 -5.15 -10.77 11.01
CA THR A 76 -5.58 -12.17 10.89
C THR A 76 -6.89 -12.30 10.11
N ARG A 77 -7.93 -11.54 10.46
CA ARG A 77 -9.22 -11.60 9.75
C ARG A 77 -9.09 -11.10 8.31
N SER A 78 -8.27 -10.07 8.09
CA SER A 78 -8.00 -9.54 6.75
C SER A 78 -7.26 -10.50 5.83
N ARG A 79 -6.44 -11.40 6.38
CA ARG A 79 -5.74 -12.44 5.63
C ARG A 79 -6.65 -13.65 5.39
N ALA A 80 -7.45 -14.02 6.38
CA ALA A 80 -8.36 -15.17 6.30
C ALA A 80 -9.51 -15.04 5.29
N VAL A 81 -9.84 -13.82 4.84
CA VAL A 81 -10.90 -13.59 3.84
C VAL A 81 -10.46 -13.87 2.41
N LEU A 82 -9.15 -14.03 2.17
CA LEU A 82 -8.63 -14.26 0.82
C LEU A 82 -8.88 -15.71 0.40
N PRO A 83 -9.38 -15.95 -0.83
CA PRO A 83 -9.58 -17.30 -1.34
C PRO A 83 -8.23 -17.98 -1.58
N GLU A 84 -8.21 -19.30 -1.49
CA GLU A 84 -7.03 -20.10 -1.82
C GLU A 84 -6.71 -20.10 -3.32
N GLN A 85 -7.71 -19.81 -4.16
CA GLN A 85 -7.59 -19.87 -5.62
C GLN A 85 -8.23 -18.64 -6.27
N TYR A 86 -7.65 -18.23 -7.39
CA TYR A 86 -8.13 -17.12 -8.20
C TYR A 86 -8.35 -17.58 -9.64
N THR A 87 -9.25 -16.91 -10.34
CA THR A 87 -9.41 -17.17 -11.78
C THR A 87 -8.19 -16.66 -12.54
N ARG A 88 -7.86 -17.32 -13.65
CA ARG A 88 -6.81 -16.84 -14.56
C ARG A 88 -7.04 -15.38 -14.98
N SER A 89 -8.30 -15.01 -15.19
CA SER A 89 -8.69 -13.65 -15.60
C SER A 89 -8.31 -12.61 -14.55
N ASP A 90 -8.56 -12.90 -13.27
CA ASP A 90 -8.24 -11.97 -12.17
C ASP A 90 -6.73 -11.86 -11.96
N VAL A 91 -6.01 -12.97 -12.05
CA VAL A 91 -4.54 -12.97 -11.97
C VAL A 91 -3.93 -12.16 -13.12
N VAL A 92 -4.36 -12.40 -14.37
CA VAL A 92 -3.88 -11.65 -15.54
C VAL A 92 -4.22 -10.16 -15.42
N HIS A 93 -5.43 -9.83 -14.95
CA HIS A 93 -5.83 -8.45 -14.71
C HIS A 93 -4.83 -7.75 -13.79
N ASN A 94 -4.57 -8.32 -12.61
CA ASN A 94 -3.66 -7.73 -11.63
C ASN A 94 -2.20 -7.69 -12.08
N LEU A 95 -1.70 -8.74 -12.74
CA LEU A 95 -0.34 -8.77 -13.28
C LEU A 95 -0.10 -7.63 -14.29
N GLN A 96 -1.08 -7.34 -15.15
CA GLN A 96 -1.00 -6.20 -16.07
C GLN A 96 -0.88 -4.86 -15.33
N ARG A 97 -1.65 -4.67 -14.25
CA ARG A 97 -1.64 -3.41 -13.48
C ARG A 97 -0.32 -3.25 -12.77
N VAL A 98 0.13 -4.25 -12.00
CA VAL A 98 1.39 -4.14 -11.24
C VAL A 98 2.61 -3.98 -12.16
N ALA A 99 2.63 -4.67 -13.31
CA ALA A 99 3.69 -4.52 -14.30
C ALA A 99 3.73 -3.10 -14.87
N LEU A 100 2.57 -2.54 -15.22
CA LEU A 100 2.48 -1.19 -15.76
C LEU A 100 2.81 -0.12 -14.70
N LEU A 101 2.29 -0.25 -13.49
CA LEU A 101 2.58 0.65 -12.37
C LEU A 101 4.09 0.68 -12.06
N THR A 102 4.72 -0.49 -12.04
CA THR A 102 6.17 -0.61 -11.87
C THR A 102 6.92 0.01 -13.05
N ALA A 103 6.50 -0.25 -14.29
CA ALA A 103 7.12 0.36 -15.46
C ALA A 103 7.02 1.90 -15.44
N CYS A 104 5.86 2.47 -15.10
CA CYS A 104 5.67 3.93 -14.98
C CYS A 104 6.59 4.54 -13.92
N VAL A 105 6.75 3.89 -12.77
CA VAL A 105 7.61 4.40 -11.70
C VAL A 105 9.08 4.31 -12.07
N PHE A 106 9.52 3.21 -12.68
CA PHE A 106 10.96 2.93 -12.89
C PHE A 106 11.50 3.34 -14.28
N SER A 107 10.65 3.72 -15.23
CA SER A 107 11.08 4.18 -16.57
C SER A 107 11.32 5.68 -16.68
N GLY A 108 11.08 6.45 -15.61
CA GLY A 108 11.20 7.92 -15.59
C GLY A 108 9.94 8.65 -16.09
N GLY A 109 8.99 7.96 -16.72
CA GLY A 109 7.67 8.48 -17.07
C GLY A 109 6.66 8.26 -15.95
N PHE A 110 6.71 9.09 -14.90
CA PHE A 110 5.82 8.93 -13.74
C PHE A 110 4.37 9.34 -14.08
N GLU A 111 3.65 8.40 -14.68
CA GLU A 111 2.24 8.52 -15.03
C GLU A 111 1.41 7.53 -14.21
N LEU A 112 0.46 8.07 -13.44
CA LEU A 112 -0.49 7.28 -12.67
C LEU A 112 -1.91 7.58 -13.13
N ARG A 113 -2.73 6.53 -13.18
CA ARG A 113 -4.16 6.64 -13.46
C ARG A 113 -4.94 5.74 -12.50
N PRO A 114 -6.16 6.10 -12.10
CA PRO A 114 -6.95 5.30 -11.16
C PRO A 114 -7.11 3.84 -11.57
N GLU A 115 -7.16 3.55 -12.87
CA GLU A 115 -7.29 2.19 -13.42
C GLU A 115 -6.11 1.28 -13.07
N PHE A 116 -4.92 1.84 -12.79
CA PHE A 116 -3.74 1.07 -12.43
C PHE A 116 -3.84 0.53 -10.99
N PHE A 117 -4.69 1.12 -10.16
CA PHE A 117 -4.94 0.70 -8.78
C PHE A 117 -6.17 -0.21 -8.64
N GLN A 118 -6.80 -0.58 -9.75
CA GLN A 118 -7.85 -1.60 -9.75
C GLN A 118 -7.26 -2.96 -9.41
N ASP A 119 -7.91 -3.62 -8.45
CA ASP A 119 -7.49 -4.90 -7.92
C ASP A 119 -8.66 -5.88 -7.90
N ARG A 120 -8.38 -7.14 -8.24
CA ARG A 120 -9.32 -8.25 -8.16
C ARG A 120 -8.90 -9.34 -7.19
N LEU A 121 -7.73 -9.20 -6.55
CA LEU A 121 -7.17 -10.24 -5.70
C LEU A 121 -7.50 -10.05 -4.22
N HIS A 122 -7.40 -8.84 -3.68
CA HIS A 122 -7.50 -8.64 -2.23
C HIS A 122 -8.48 -7.55 -1.79
N GLN A 123 -8.62 -6.45 -2.51
CA GLN A 123 -9.52 -5.34 -2.19
C GLN A 123 -10.99 -5.75 -2.23
N PRO A 124 -11.50 -6.48 -3.26
CA PRO A 124 -12.90 -6.91 -3.27
C PRO A 124 -13.28 -7.79 -2.07
N GLN A 125 -12.34 -8.62 -1.60
CA GLN A 125 -12.52 -9.55 -0.50
C GLN A 125 -12.43 -8.83 0.85
N ARG A 126 -11.57 -7.81 0.96
CA ARG A 126 -11.36 -7.04 2.20
C ARG A 126 -12.32 -5.88 2.38
N ALA A 127 -12.81 -5.26 1.30
CA ALA A 127 -13.68 -4.08 1.37
C ALA A 127 -14.95 -4.29 2.21
N PRO A 128 -15.64 -5.46 2.18
CA PRO A 128 -16.80 -5.70 3.01
C PRO A 128 -16.50 -5.77 4.52
N LEU A 129 -15.23 -5.91 4.92
CA LEU A 129 -14.86 -6.07 6.33
C LEU A 129 -15.00 -4.75 7.12
N VAL A 130 -15.00 -3.60 6.44
CA VAL A 130 -15.11 -2.28 7.05
C VAL A 130 -16.07 -1.40 6.25
N PRO A 131 -17.18 -0.97 6.85
CA PRO A 131 -18.09 0.00 6.26
C PRO A 131 -17.36 1.25 5.75
N GLY A 132 -17.71 1.71 4.54
CA GLY A 132 -17.12 2.90 3.91
C GLY A 132 -15.96 2.62 2.95
N ILE A 133 -15.23 1.49 3.09
CA ILE A 133 -14.10 1.18 2.20
C ILE A 133 -14.54 1.06 0.74
N ALA A 134 -15.63 0.35 0.46
CA ALA A 134 -16.11 0.18 -0.91
C ALA A 134 -16.44 1.54 -1.57
N GLY A 135 -17.01 2.47 -0.81
CA GLY A 135 -17.27 3.84 -1.28
C GLY A 135 -15.99 4.63 -1.55
N CYS A 136 -14.96 4.46 -0.70
CA CYS A 136 -13.65 5.06 -0.93
C CYS A 136 -12.99 4.54 -2.20
N LEU A 137 -12.95 3.21 -2.39
CA LEU A 137 -12.35 2.57 -3.57
C LEU A 137 -13.10 2.91 -4.87
N ALA A 138 -14.39 3.24 -4.79
CA ALA A 138 -15.21 3.67 -5.92
C ALA A 138 -15.17 5.20 -6.15
N LEU A 139 -14.43 5.97 -5.34
CA LEU A 139 -14.41 7.43 -5.41
C LEU A 139 -13.85 7.88 -6.78
N LYS A 140 -14.56 8.83 -7.39
CA LYS A 140 -14.13 9.50 -8.62
C LYS A 140 -13.90 10.98 -8.35
N HIS A 141 -12.76 11.48 -8.79
CA HIS A 141 -12.38 12.88 -8.75
C HIS A 141 -11.38 13.17 -9.88
N PRO A 142 -11.46 14.33 -10.57
CA PRO A 142 -10.60 14.64 -11.73
C PRO A 142 -9.10 14.66 -11.41
N ASP A 143 -8.73 15.04 -10.19
CA ASP A 143 -7.33 15.02 -9.73
C ASP A 143 -6.89 13.72 -9.04
N LEU A 144 -7.78 12.73 -8.89
CA LEU A 144 -7.42 11.46 -8.25
C LEU A 144 -6.56 10.63 -9.20
N LEU A 145 -5.36 10.25 -8.76
CA LEU A 145 -4.44 9.42 -9.52
C LEU A 145 -4.54 7.94 -9.12
N GLY A 146 -5.00 7.66 -7.91
CA GLY A 146 -5.18 6.31 -7.39
C GLY A 146 -5.85 6.31 -6.02
N VAL A 147 -6.62 5.27 -5.73
CA VAL A 147 -7.18 4.99 -4.41
C VAL A 147 -7.14 3.50 -4.15
N PHE A 148 -6.59 3.09 -3.00
CA PHE A 148 -6.35 1.70 -2.67
C PHE A 148 -6.28 1.46 -1.16
N LEU A 149 -6.42 0.20 -0.75
CA LEU A 149 -6.23 -0.20 0.64
C LEU A 149 -4.76 -0.04 1.06
N SER A 150 -4.53 0.60 2.21
CA SER A 150 -3.20 0.64 2.81
C SER A 150 -2.90 -0.71 3.48
N GLY A 151 -2.11 -1.56 2.80
CA GLY A 151 -1.76 -2.89 3.28
C GLY A 151 -2.98 -3.79 3.48
N ALA A 152 -3.17 -4.29 4.70
CA ALA A 152 -4.34 -5.09 5.07
C ALA A 152 -5.60 -4.25 5.38
N GLY A 153 -5.50 -2.91 5.37
CA GLY A 153 -6.53 -2.03 5.90
C GLY A 153 -6.45 -1.92 7.44
N SER A 154 -7.37 -1.20 8.08
CA SER A 154 -8.60 -0.60 7.55
C SER A 154 -8.43 0.76 6.85
N SER A 155 -7.22 1.31 6.84
CA SER A 155 -6.93 2.59 6.18
C SER A 155 -7.00 2.49 4.65
N VAL A 156 -7.42 3.58 4.03
CA VAL A 156 -7.36 3.79 2.57
C VAL A 156 -6.33 4.87 2.27
N THR A 157 -5.55 4.66 1.23
CA THR A 157 -4.61 5.65 0.69
C THR A 157 -5.12 6.15 -0.65
N ALA A 158 -5.00 7.45 -0.89
CA ALA A 158 -5.21 8.06 -2.19
C ALA A 158 -3.98 8.87 -2.61
N ILE A 159 -3.76 8.95 -3.92
CA ILE A 159 -2.66 9.69 -4.53
C ILE A 159 -3.25 10.79 -5.40
N THR A 160 -2.69 12.00 -5.27
CA THR A 160 -3.05 13.14 -6.11
C THR A 160 -1.88 14.11 -6.26
N ARG A 161 -1.98 15.04 -7.23
CA ARG A 161 -1.13 16.22 -7.32
C ARG A 161 -1.81 17.51 -6.82
N ARG A 162 -3.14 17.49 -6.69
CA ARG A 162 -3.97 18.68 -6.43
C ARG A 162 -5.18 18.30 -5.60
N SER A 163 -5.83 19.27 -4.98
CA SER A 163 -7.13 19.03 -4.33
C SER A 163 -7.05 17.98 -3.21
N ALA A 164 -5.90 17.90 -2.53
CA ALA A 164 -5.64 16.86 -1.53
C ALA A 164 -6.63 16.93 -0.35
N ASP A 165 -6.90 18.13 0.16
CA ASP A 165 -7.85 18.35 1.24
C ASP A 165 -9.29 18.00 0.84
N GLU A 166 -9.71 18.34 -0.38
CA GLU A 166 -11.03 17.99 -0.91
C GLU A 166 -11.19 16.47 -1.03
N ILE A 167 -10.19 15.80 -1.62
CA ILE A 167 -10.20 14.33 -1.76
C ILE A 167 -10.21 13.68 -0.37
N ALA A 168 -9.41 14.18 0.58
CA ALA A 168 -9.38 13.69 1.96
C ALA A 168 -10.75 13.82 2.64
N GLN A 169 -11.42 14.95 2.48
CA GLN A 169 -12.76 15.17 3.01
C GLN A 169 -13.77 14.20 2.38
N ARG A 170 -13.74 14.00 1.05
CA ARG A 170 -14.64 13.09 0.35
C ARG A 170 -14.43 11.64 0.75
N LEU A 171 -13.19 11.20 0.97
CA LEU A 171 -12.85 9.87 1.49
C LEU A 171 -13.37 9.69 2.92
N ARG A 172 -13.14 10.68 3.80
CA ARG A 172 -13.68 10.65 5.17
C ARG A 172 -15.19 10.53 5.21
N GLN A 173 -15.90 11.27 4.35
CA GLN A 173 -17.36 11.22 4.26
C GLN A 173 -17.87 9.80 3.92
N GLN A 174 -17.12 8.98 3.18
CA GLN A 174 -17.52 7.59 2.90
C GLN A 174 -17.55 6.74 4.16
N PHE A 175 -16.60 6.94 5.07
CA PHE A 175 -16.59 6.26 6.36
C PHE A 175 -17.68 6.83 7.28
N GLU A 176 -17.78 8.16 7.38
CA GLU A 176 -18.74 8.84 8.27
C GLU A 176 -20.20 8.51 7.89
N SER A 177 -20.51 8.49 6.59
CA SER A 177 -21.85 8.09 6.08
C SER A 177 -22.17 6.62 6.38
N ALA A 178 -21.15 5.80 6.58
CA ALA A 178 -21.29 4.40 6.96
C ALA A 178 -21.27 4.20 8.49
N GLY A 179 -21.40 5.27 9.28
CA GLY A 179 -21.40 5.24 10.74
C GLY A 179 -20.02 5.03 11.35
N MET A 180 -18.95 5.32 10.61
CA MET A 180 -17.57 5.10 11.04
C MET A 180 -16.80 6.41 11.09
N PRO A 181 -16.46 6.93 12.29
CA PRO A 181 -15.56 8.07 12.40
C PRO A 181 -14.21 7.76 11.75
N ALA A 182 -13.61 8.73 11.07
CA ALA A 182 -12.32 8.56 10.41
C ALA A 182 -11.49 9.85 10.47
N GLU A 183 -10.18 9.69 10.57
CA GLU A 183 -9.20 10.76 10.49
C GLU A 183 -8.47 10.71 9.14
N SER A 184 -8.05 11.86 8.63
CA SER A 184 -7.26 11.95 7.40
C SER A 184 -5.95 12.67 7.66
N ARG A 185 -4.88 12.23 6.99
CA ARG A 185 -3.58 12.89 6.91
C ARG A 185 -3.18 13.02 5.43
N VAL A 186 -2.55 14.13 5.08
CA VAL A 186 -2.02 14.45 3.74
C VAL A 186 -0.51 14.49 3.81
#